data_AF-A0A532EKV3-F1
#
_entry.id   AF-A0A532EKV3-F1
#
_cell.length_a   1.000
_cell.length_b   1.000
_cell.length_c   1.000
_cell.angle_alpha   90.00
_cell.angle_beta   90.00
_cell.angle_gamma   90.00
#
_symmetry.space_group_name_H-M   'P 1'
#
loop_
_entity.id
_entity.type
_entity.pdbx_description
1 polymer ?
#
loop_
_entity_poly.entity_id
_entity_poly.type
_entity_poly.pdbx_seq_one_letter_code
_entity_poly.pdbx_strand_id
1 'polypeptide(L)'
;MDITLPGESGGRILYRVVGQPVQPVAGARFSRIAYAAAHVVADPLAMTDPWSRPAVDWDRTMAFRRHLWRLGFRVAEAMDTSQRGMGFDWANARELIRRSIAEARSVDGADLASGAGTDHLAPGTASTLDDVIAAYEEQLGFIEGLGGKAIMMASRALAAIAKGPDDYT
;
A
#
# COMPACT_ATOMS: atom_id res chain seq x y z
N MET A 1 22.62 -22.57 10.28
CA MET A 1 23.33 -21.26 10.27
C MET A 1 23.28 -20.74 11.69
N ASP A 2 24.41 -20.30 12.23
CA ASP A 2 24.47 -19.72 13.57
C ASP A 2 24.68 -18.19 13.41
N ILE A 3 23.94 -17.38 14.16
CA ILE A 3 23.97 -15.91 14.12
C ILE A 3 24.05 -15.36 15.53
N THR A 4 24.90 -14.35 15.75
CA THR A 4 24.99 -13.66 17.04
C THR A 4 23.96 -12.55 17.09
N LEU A 5 23.08 -12.58 18.10
CA LEU A 5 22.02 -11.59 18.30
C LEU A 5 22.16 -10.89 19.66
N PRO A 6 21.61 -9.67 19.82
CA PRO A 6 21.46 -9.03 21.12
C PRO A 6 20.59 -9.90 22.04
N GLY A 7 21.08 -10.15 23.26
CA GLY A 7 20.33 -10.80 24.33
C GLY A 7 19.62 -9.77 25.22
N GLU A 8 18.68 -10.25 26.04
CA GLU A 8 17.83 -9.42 26.91
C GLU A 8 18.61 -8.51 27.88
N SER A 9 19.81 -8.93 28.29
CA SER A 9 20.69 -8.18 29.20
C SER A 9 21.68 -7.25 28.49
N GLY A 10 21.52 -7.01 27.19
CA GLY A 10 22.50 -6.27 26.37
C GLY A 10 23.76 -7.08 26.02
N GLY A 11 23.84 -8.34 26.48
CA GLY A 11 24.87 -9.29 26.07
C GLY A 11 24.67 -9.82 24.64
N ARG A 12 25.56 -10.70 24.20
CA ARG A 12 25.45 -11.40 22.91
C ARG A 12 25.04 -12.85 23.14
N ILE A 13 24.03 -13.32 22.42
CA ILE A 13 23.64 -14.73 22.40
C ILE A 13 23.90 -15.34 21.04
N LEU A 14 24.35 -16.59 21.00
CA LEU A 14 24.45 -17.35 19.77
C LEU A 14 23.10 -18.02 19.48
N TYR A 15 22.46 -17.63 18.39
CA TYR A 15 21.22 -18.23 17.93
C TYR A 15 21.48 -19.15 16.74
N ARG A 16 21.08 -20.42 16.87
CA ARG A 16 21.07 -21.36 15.76
C ARG A 16 19.73 -21.27 15.05
N VAL A 17 19.74 -21.00 13.75
CA VAL A 17 18.53 -21.04 12.93
C VAL A 17 18.09 -22.50 12.79
N VAL A 18 16.89 -22.82 13.30
CA VAL A 18 16.32 -24.17 13.34
C VAL A 18 15.10 -24.38 12.43
N GLY A 19 14.51 -23.30 11.90
CA GLY A 19 13.32 -23.39 11.05
C GLY A 19 13.61 -24.03 9.69
N GLN A 20 12.67 -24.82 9.18
CA GLN A 20 12.65 -25.26 7.79
C GLN A 20 11.80 -24.28 6.96
N PRO A 21 12.36 -23.55 5.98
CA PRO A 21 11.60 -22.60 5.19
C PRO A 21 10.51 -23.26 4.34
N VAL A 22 9.30 -22.71 4.39
CA VAL A 22 8.20 -23.12 3.50
C VAL A 22 8.58 -22.81 2.05
N GLN A 23 8.39 -23.79 1.17
CA GLN A 23 8.67 -23.62 -0.26
C GLN A 23 7.48 -22.99 -0.97
N PRO A 24 7.67 -21.92 -1.76
CA PRO A 24 6.59 -21.26 -2.47
C PRO A 24 6.04 -22.14 -3.60
N VAL A 25 4.71 -22.19 -3.72
CA VAL A 25 4.03 -22.81 -4.86
C VAL A 25 3.62 -21.72 -5.83
N ALA A 26 4.19 -21.71 -7.03
CA ALA A 26 3.80 -20.77 -8.07
C ALA A 26 2.40 -21.10 -8.61
N GLY A 27 1.58 -20.08 -8.84
CA GLY A 27 0.21 -20.23 -9.34
C GLY A 27 -0.73 -20.93 -8.36
N ALA A 28 -0.46 -20.82 -7.05
CA ALA A 28 -1.30 -21.44 -6.04
C ALA A 28 -2.76 -20.98 -6.18
N ARG A 29 -3.70 -21.92 -6.00
CA ARG A 29 -5.13 -21.64 -6.02
C ARG A 29 -5.68 -21.73 -4.61
N PHE A 30 -6.47 -20.74 -4.23
CA PHE A 30 -7.05 -20.65 -2.91
C PHE A 30 -8.56 -20.90 -2.95
N SER A 31 -9.11 -21.50 -1.91
CA SER A 31 -10.56 -21.56 -1.66
C SER A 31 -11.10 -20.26 -1.04
N ARG A 32 -10.32 -19.18 -1.09
CA ARG A 32 -10.58 -17.85 -0.53
C ARG A 32 -10.04 -16.79 -1.48
N ILE A 33 -10.58 -15.58 -1.38
CA ILE A 33 -9.99 -14.40 -2.03
C ILE A 33 -9.01 -13.79 -1.03
N ALA A 34 -7.70 -13.91 -1.30
CA ALA A 34 -6.66 -13.39 -0.43
C ALA A 34 -5.94 -12.21 -1.11
N TYR A 35 -6.02 -11.04 -0.49
CA TYR A 35 -5.24 -9.87 -0.86
C TYR A 35 -4.04 -9.73 0.07
N ALA A 36 -2.87 -9.43 -0.49
CA ALA A 36 -1.72 -8.94 0.27
C ALA A 36 -1.67 -7.42 0.12
N ALA A 37 -1.73 -6.70 1.25
CA ALA A 37 -1.40 -5.28 1.28
C ALA A 37 0.11 -5.14 1.10
N ALA A 38 0.54 -4.56 -0.02
CA ALA A 38 1.93 -4.56 -0.41
C ALA A 38 2.66 -3.32 0.10
N HIS A 39 3.89 -3.51 0.61
CA HIS A 39 4.79 -2.41 0.98
C HIS A 39 5.37 -1.72 -0.26
N VAL A 40 6.03 -0.58 -0.08
CA VAL A 40 6.86 0.07 -1.12
C VAL A 40 8.33 -0.08 -0.80
N VAL A 41 9.18 -0.10 -1.83
CA VAL A 41 10.63 -0.15 -1.64
C VAL A 41 11.18 1.26 -1.82
N ALA A 42 11.79 1.77 -0.77
CA ALA A 42 12.57 3.00 -0.77
C ALA A 42 13.76 2.91 -1.75
N ASP A 43 14.01 3.96 -2.53
CA ASP A 43 15.27 4.12 -3.26
C ASP A 43 16.32 4.74 -2.32
N PRO A 44 17.32 3.97 -1.85
CA PRO A 44 18.29 4.46 -0.88
C PRO A 44 19.31 5.44 -1.46
N LEU A 45 19.41 5.55 -2.80
CA LEU A 45 20.34 6.44 -3.47
C LEU A 45 19.69 7.78 -3.83
N ALA A 46 18.40 7.76 -4.16
CA ALA A 46 17.63 8.97 -4.46
C ALA A 46 17.05 9.65 -3.21
N MET A 47 16.89 8.93 -2.10
CA MET A 47 16.29 9.45 -0.87
C MET A 47 17.27 10.34 -0.09
N THR A 48 17.33 11.61 -0.47
CA THR A 48 18.20 12.61 0.20
C THR A 48 17.54 13.27 1.41
N ASP A 49 16.20 13.25 1.51
CA ASP A 49 15.43 13.74 2.65
C ASP A 49 14.38 12.68 3.07
N PRO A 50 14.78 11.71 3.90
CA PRO A 50 13.95 10.55 4.21
C PRO A 50 12.69 10.88 5.02
N TRP A 51 12.62 12.07 5.64
CA TRP A 51 11.46 12.46 6.44
C TRP A 51 10.40 13.22 5.65
N SER A 52 10.80 13.98 4.63
CA SER A 52 9.87 14.87 3.94
C SER A 52 9.51 14.41 2.53
N ARG A 53 10.41 13.70 1.84
CA ARG A 53 10.22 13.36 0.41
C ARG A 53 10.50 11.88 0.15
N PRO A 54 9.46 11.06 -0.03
CA PRO A 54 9.67 9.67 -0.40
C PRO A 54 10.31 9.58 -1.79
N ALA A 55 11.29 8.68 -1.93
CA ALA A 55 11.83 8.24 -3.20
C ALA A 55 11.61 6.74 -3.31
N VAL A 56 10.95 6.30 -4.38
CA VAL A 56 10.55 4.91 -4.58
C VAL A 56 11.43 4.24 -5.62
N ASP A 57 11.99 3.09 -5.27
CA ASP A 57 12.56 2.14 -6.22
C ASP A 57 11.41 1.41 -6.90
N TRP A 58 10.99 1.92 -8.06
CA TRP A 58 9.84 1.41 -8.79
C TRP A 58 10.05 -0.02 -9.28
N ASP A 59 11.26 -0.37 -9.70
CA ASP A 59 11.56 -1.68 -10.26
C ASP A 59 11.45 -2.77 -9.18
N ARG A 60 12.01 -2.52 -7.99
CA ARG A 60 11.88 -3.43 -6.85
C ARG A 60 10.46 -3.46 -6.31
N THR A 61 9.78 -2.31 -6.27
CA THR A 61 8.38 -2.21 -5.84
C THR A 61 7.47 -3.06 -6.74
N MET A 62 7.63 -2.99 -8.07
CA MET A 62 6.88 -3.81 -9.02
C MET A 62 7.32 -5.28 -9.00
N ALA A 63 8.61 -5.56 -8.79
CA ALA A 63 9.10 -6.93 -8.64
C ALA A 63 8.42 -7.66 -7.47
N PHE A 64 8.11 -6.95 -6.38
CA PHE A 64 7.37 -7.52 -5.26
C PHE A 64 5.89 -7.80 -5.62
N ARG A 65 5.22 -6.95 -6.41
CA ARG A 65 3.84 -7.24 -6.90
C ARG A 65 3.84 -8.49 -7.79
N ARG A 66 4.79 -8.59 -8.73
CA ARG A 66 4.97 -9.79 -9.55
C ARG A 66 5.23 -11.04 -8.70
N HIS A 67 5.98 -10.91 -7.61
CA HIS A 67 6.18 -12.01 -6.65
C HIS A 67 4.86 -12.45 -6.01
N LEU A 68 4.03 -11.52 -5.53
CA LEU A 68 2.74 -11.83 -4.92
C LEU A 68 1.77 -12.48 -5.91
N TRP A 69 1.64 -11.95 -7.12
CA TRP A 69 0.82 -12.56 -8.17
C TRP A 69 1.32 -13.96 -8.55
N ARG A 70 2.64 -14.16 -8.64
CA ARG A 70 3.22 -15.49 -8.86
C ARG A 70 2.82 -16.49 -7.77
N LEU A 71 2.62 -16.03 -6.54
CA LEU A 71 2.15 -16.88 -5.43
C LEU A 71 0.62 -17.05 -5.40
N GLY A 72 -0.12 -16.46 -6.33
CA GLY A 72 -1.59 -16.55 -6.40
C GLY A 72 -2.33 -15.52 -5.55
N PHE A 73 -1.62 -14.60 -4.88
CA PHE A 73 -2.28 -13.51 -4.15
C PHE A 73 -2.78 -12.43 -5.10
N ARG A 74 -3.85 -11.76 -4.68
CA ARG A 74 -4.23 -10.46 -5.22
C ARG A 74 -3.48 -9.37 -4.46
N VAL A 75 -3.32 -8.19 -5.07
CA VAL A 75 -2.61 -7.07 -4.42
C VAL A 75 -3.62 -6.01 -3.96
N ALA A 76 -3.52 -5.62 -2.68
CA ALA A 76 -4.16 -4.40 -2.20
C ALA A 76 -3.11 -3.27 -2.25
N GLU A 77 -3.30 -2.36 -3.19
CA GLU A 77 -2.31 -1.38 -3.61
C GLU A 77 -2.52 -0.02 -2.93
N ALA A 78 -1.43 0.69 -2.65
CA ALA A 78 -1.45 2.03 -2.04
C ALA A 78 -2.27 2.12 -0.72
N MET A 79 -2.18 1.06 0.10
CA MET A 79 -2.86 0.91 1.41
C MET A 79 -1.96 1.34 2.58
N ASP A 80 -2.43 1.19 3.82
CA ASP A 80 -1.65 1.53 5.03
C ASP A 80 -0.26 0.88 5.07
N THR A 81 -0.11 -0.37 4.60
CA THR A 81 1.19 -1.06 4.51
C THR A 81 2.19 -0.41 3.54
N SER A 82 1.71 0.38 2.57
CA SER A 82 2.57 1.22 1.73
C SER A 82 2.85 2.60 2.37
N GLN A 83 2.56 2.76 3.66
CA GLN A 83 2.73 3.98 4.46
C GLN A 83 1.82 5.15 4.00
N ARG A 84 0.67 4.83 3.40
CA ARG A 84 -0.28 5.81 2.86
C ARG A 84 -0.75 6.78 3.96
N GLY A 85 -0.57 8.07 3.75
CA GLY A 85 -0.95 9.10 4.73
C GLY A 85 -0.02 9.23 5.96
N MET A 86 1.10 8.50 5.99
CA MET A 86 2.16 8.60 7.01
C MET A 86 3.56 8.58 6.37
N GLY A 87 3.80 9.49 5.42
CA GLY A 87 5.06 9.62 4.68
C GLY A 87 4.98 9.24 3.21
N PHE A 88 3.90 8.55 2.79
CA PHE A 88 3.58 8.29 1.39
C PHE A 88 2.36 9.09 0.96
N ASP A 89 2.59 10.16 0.20
CA ASP A 89 1.57 11.13 -0.21
C ASP A 89 0.71 10.66 -1.39
N TRP A 90 -0.34 11.43 -1.69
CA TRP A 90 -1.23 11.12 -2.81
C TRP A 90 -0.49 11.11 -4.15
N ALA A 91 0.46 12.02 -4.39
CA ALA A 91 1.17 12.07 -5.66
C ALA A 91 1.94 10.77 -5.94
N ASN A 92 2.66 10.25 -4.94
CA ASN A 92 3.37 8.97 -5.06
C ASN A 92 2.41 7.78 -5.11
N ALA A 93 1.33 7.80 -4.33
CA ALA A 93 0.31 6.76 -4.39
C ALA A 93 -0.40 6.70 -5.75
N ARG A 94 -0.71 7.84 -6.33
CA ARG A 94 -1.28 7.97 -7.67
C ARG A 94 -0.37 7.32 -8.73
N GLU A 95 0.93 7.58 -8.66
CA GLU A 95 1.92 6.98 -9.55
C GLU A 95 2.08 5.47 -9.31
N LEU A 96 2.10 5.03 -8.05
CA LEU A 96 2.13 3.61 -7.69
C LEU A 96 0.93 2.87 -8.28
N ILE A 97 -0.27 3.40 -8.09
CA ILE A 97 -1.51 2.81 -8.63
C ILE A 97 -1.44 2.74 -10.16
N ARG A 98 -1.03 3.83 -10.82
CA ARG A 98 -0.91 3.87 -12.28
C ARG A 98 0.04 2.78 -12.80
N ARG A 99 1.20 2.63 -12.16
CA ARG A 99 2.19 1.60 -12.51
C ARG A 99 1.67 0.20 -12.22
N SER A 100 1.09 -0.05 -11.06
CA SER A 100 0.58 -1.37 -10.69
C SER A 100 -0.56 -1.84 -11.59
N ILE A 101 -1.49 -0.95 -11.97
CA ILE A 101 -2.55 -1.27 -12.92
C ILE A 101 -1.97 -1.60 -14.30
N ALA A 102 -1.00 -0.81 -14.78
CA ALA A 102 -0.34 -1.08 -16.05
C ALA A 102 0.42 -2.41 -16.02
N GLU A 103 1.16 -2.69 -14.94
CA GLU A 103 1.94 -3.91 -14.75
C GLU A 103 1.03 -5.15 -14.70
N ALA A 104 -0.09 -5.08 -13.97
CA ALA A 104 -1.01 -6.21 -13.83
C ALA A 104 -1.59 -6.67 -15.16
N ARG A 105 -1.80 -5.76 -16.11
CA ARG A 105 -2.26 -6.12 -17.48
C ARG A 105 -1.28 -7.00 -18.23
N SER A 106 0.00 -6.97 -17.86
CA SER A 106 1.06 -7.78 -18.49
C SER A 106 1.25 -9.15 -17.83
N VAL A 107 0.57 -9.41 -16.70
CA VAL A 107 0.75 -10.63 -15.91
C VAL A 107 -0.55 -11.43 -15.92
N ASP A 108 -0.51 -12.63 -16.50
CA ASP A 108 -1.69 -13.49 -16.56
C ASP A 108 -2.22 -13.84 -15.15
N GLY A 109 -3.53 -13.71 -14.97
CA GLY A 109 -4.21 -13.92 -13.70
C GLY A 109 -3.92 -12.88 -12.60
N ALA A 110 -3.16 -11.82 -12.88
CA ALA A 110 -2.94 -10.75 -11.92
C ALA A 110 -4.24 -10.00 -11.60
N ASP A 111 -4.44 -9.72 -10.32
CA ASP A 111 -5.57 -8.94 -9.83
C ASP A 111 -5.11 -8.00 -8.72
N LEU A 112 -5.70 -6.80 -8.70
CA LEU A 112 -5.45 -5.81 -7.66
C LEU A 112 -6.66 -4.90 -7.41
N ALA A 113 -6.68 -4.29 -6.24
CA ALA A 113 -7.56 -3.17 -5.92
C ALA A 113 -6.75 -2.09 -5.17
N SER A 114 -7.05 -0.83 -5.39
CA SER A 114 -6.23 0.32 -4.97
C SER A 114 -6.94 1.20 -3.96
N GLY A 115 -6.22 1.65 -2.93
CA GLY A 115 -6.75 2.53 -1.91
C GLY A 115 -7.13 3.92 -2.43
N ALA A 116 -8.40 4.31 -2.22
CA ALA A 116 -8.93 5.65 -2.45
C ALA A 116 -9.39 6.26 -1.13
N GLY A 117 -8.91 7.46 -0.82
CA GLY A 117 -9.26 8.19 0.39
C GLY A 117 -9.32 9.68 0.14
N THR A 118 -8.97 10.45 1.16
CA THR A 118 -9.01 11.93 1.15
C THR A 118 -7.68 12.54 1.60
N ASP A 119 -6.60 11.77 1.51
CA ASP A 119 -5.28 12.10 2.07
C ASP A 119 -4.53 13.22 1.35
N HIS A 120 -5.05 13.69 0.21
CA HIS A 120 -4.56 14.89 -0.47
C HIS A 120 -5.14 16.19 0.11
N LEU A 121 -6.25 16.11 0.88
CA LEU A 121 -6.75 17.25 1.62
C LEU A 121 -5.81 17.52 2.79
N ALA A 122 -5.29 18.74 2.84
CA ALA A 122 -4.48 19.16 3.98
C ALA A 122 -5.34 19.22 5.26
N PRO A 123 -4.75 18.97 6.44
CA PRO A 123 -5.49 19.08 7.69
C PRO A 123 -6.18 20.45 7.83
N GLY A 124 -7.50 20.42 8.06
CA GLY A 124 -8.31 21.63 8.23
C GLY A 124 -8.76 22.34 6.95
N THR A 125 -8.45 21.81 5.76
CA THR A 125 -8.92 22.44 4.50
C THR A 125 -10.33 22.03 4.09
N ALA A 126 -10.81 20.87 4.53
CA ALA A 126 -12.22 20.50 4.35
C ALA A 126 -13.09 21.26 5.33
N SER A 127 -14.13 21.91 4.82
CA SER A 127 -15.08 22.70 5.61
C SER A 127 -16.51 22.15 5.52
N THR A 128 -16.80 21.35 4.50
CA THR A 128 -18.11 20.79 4.21
C THR A 128 -18.01 19.30 3.84
N LEU A 129 -19.15 18.59 3.92
CA LEU A 129 -19.21 17.21 3.43
C LEU A 129 -18.98 17.12 1.91
N ASP A 130 -19.39 18.15 1.16
CA ASP A 130 -19.13 18.22 -0.29
C ASP A 130 -17.63 18.25 -0.60
N ASP A 131 -16.81 18.93 0.21
CA ASP A 131 -15.34 18.91 0.06
C ASP A 131 -14.78 17.49 0.21
N VAL A 132 -15.34 16.70 1.12
CA VAL A 132 -14.95 15.30 1.37
C VAL A 132 -15.41 14.39 0.24
N ILE A 133 -16.63 14.56 -0.25
CA ILE A 133 -17.19 13.81 -1.37
C ILE A 133 -16.35 14.06 -2.62
N ALA A 134 -16.08 15.33 -2.95
CA ALA A 134 -15.25 15.70 -4.10
C ALA A 134 -13.84 15.08 -4.02
N ALA A 135 -13.25 15.03 -2.82
CA ALA A 135 -11.96 14.38 -2.62
C ALA A 135 -12.01 12.87 -2.87
N TYR A 136 -13.06 12.17 -2.42
CA TYR A 136 -13.24 10.77 -2.77
C TYR A 136 -13.45 10.57 -4.27
N GLU A 137 -14.29 11.38 -4.91
CA GLU A 137 -14.55 11.34 -6.35
C GLU A 137 -13.27 11.53 -7.17
N GLU A 138 -12.36 12.42 -6.75
CA GLU A 138 -11.07 12.59 -7.42
C GLU A 138 -10.25 11.29 -7.41
N GLN A 139 -10.06 10.68 -6.25
CA GLN A 139 -9.21 9.49 -6.14
C GLN A 139 -9.89 8.25 -6.76
N LEU A 140 -11.18 8.06 -6.52
CA LEU A 140 -11.97 6.99 -7.13
C LEU A 140 -11.98 7.12 -8.65
N GLY A 141 -12.31 8.29 -9.17
CA GLY A 141 -12.35 8.57 -10.60
C GLY A 141 -10.99 8.38 -11.27
N PHE A 142 -9.88 8.71 -10.58
CA PHE A 142 -8.54 8.40 -11.09
C PHE A 142 -8.30 6.89 -11.22
N ILE A 143 -8.63 6.10 -10.19
CA ILE A 143 -8.43 4.65 -10.19
C ILE A 143 -9.31 3.98 -11.25
N GLU A 144 -10.59 4.33 -11.29
CA GLU A 144 -11.57 3.79 -12.22
C GLU A 144 -11.29 4.21 -13.66
N GLY A 145 -10.82 5.44 -13.88
CA GLY A 145 -10.38 5.93 -15.19
C GLY A 145 -9.18 5.14 -15.77
N LEU A 146 -8.40 4.49 -14.90
CA LEU A 146 -7.36 3.54 -15.30
C LEU A 146 -7.89 2.10 -15.46
N GLY A 147 -9.18 1.87 -15.28
CA GLY A 147 -9.80 0.54 -15.26
C GLY A 147 -9.44 -0.28 -14.02
N GLY A 148 -9.01 0.38 -12.94
CA GLY A 148 -8.70 -0.26 -11.66
C GLY A 148 -9.95 -0.44 -10.78
N LYS A 149 -9.85 -1.34 -9.80
CA LYS A 149 -10.84 -1.45 -8.71
C LYS A 149 -10.38 -0.63 -7.53
N ALA A 150 -11.30 0.06 -6.87
CA ALA A 150 -10.98 0.84 -5.68
C ALA A 150 -11.26 0.07 -4.37
N ILE A 151 -10.49 0.42 -3.33
CA ILE A 151 -10.75 0.12 -1.93
C ILE A 151 -11.01 1.46 -1.26
N MET A 152 -12.23 1.69 -0.78
CA MET A 152 -12.56 2.91 -0.05
C MET A 152 -11.86 2.90 1.32
N MET A 153 -10.99 3.86 1.54
CA MET A 153 -10.23 4.05 2.78
C MET A 153 -10.96 5.05 3.68
N ALA A 154 -10.69 4.99 4.98
CA ALA A 154 -11.22 5.97 5.91
C ALA A 154 -10.68 7.39 5.62
N SER A 155 -11.51 8.41 5.88
CA SER A 155 -11.18 9.82 5.63
C SER A 155 -10.85 10.55 6.92
N ARG A 156 -9.64 11.13 6.99
CA ARG A 156 -9.23 12.01 8.11
C ARG A 156 -10.05 13.31 8.12
N ALA A 157 -10.36 13.84 6.94
CA ALA A 157 -11.17 15.05 6.79
C ALA A 157 -12.60 14.84 7.29
N LEU A 158 -13.24 13.71 6.92
CA LEU A 158 -14.59 13.37 7.38
C LEU A 158 -14.63 13.22 8.90
N ALA A 159 -13.66 12.48 9.46
CA ALA A 159 -13.54 12.29 10.90
C ALA A 159 -13.41 13.61 11.67
N ALA A 160 -12.86 14.66 11.05
CA ALA A 160 -12.69 15.96 11.68
C ALA A 160 -13.94 16.85 11.62
N ILE A 161 -14.75 16.76 10.56
CA ILE A 161 -15.87 17.69 10.32
C ILE A 161 -17.25 17.09 10.62
N ALA A 162 -17.37 15.77 10.67
CA ALA A 162 -18.64 15.10 10.94
C ALA A 162 -19.19 15.48 12.32
N LYS A 163 -20.49 15.77 12.37
CA LYS A 163 -21.24 16.18 13.57
C LYS A 163 -22.03 15.04 14.19
N GLY A 164 -22.17 13.92 13.47
CA GLY A 164 -22.87 12.74 13.97
C GLY A 164 -22.83 11.58 12.98
N PRO A 165 -23.48 10.45 13.32
CA PRO A 165 -23.52 9.26 12.48
C PRO A 165 -24.15 9.50 11.10
N ASP A 166 -25.12 10.42 11.01
CA ASP A 166 -25.84 10.73 9.77
C ASP A 166 -24.92 11.32 8.69
N ASP A 167 -23.77 11.90 9.06
CA ASP A 167 -22.80 12.43 8.09
C ASP A 167 -21.95 11.31 7.42
N TYR A 168 -22.08 10.06 7.87
CA TYR A 168 -21.36 8.88 7.33
C TYR A 168 -22.24 7.97 6.47
N THR A 169 -23.53 8.27 6.35
CA THR A 169 -24.52 7.47 5.61
C THR A 169 -24.88 8.10 4.29
#